data_AF-A0A6G1R1P6-F1
#
_entry.id   AF-A0A6G1R1P6-F1
#
_cell.length_a   1.000
_cell.length_b   1.000
_cell.length_c   1.000
_cell.angle_alpha   90.00
_cell.angle_beta   90.00
_cell.angle_gamma   90.00
#
_symmetry.space_group_name_H-M   'P 1'
#
loop_
_entity.id
_entity.type
_entity.pdbx_description
1 polymer ?
#
loop_
_entity_poly.entity_id
_entity_poly.type
_entity_poly.pdbx_seq_one_letter_code
_entity_poly.pdbx_strand_id
1 'polypeptide(L)'
;TAVKIAPRYSAPVIHVLDASKSVVVCSQLLDDSVKDDFFEEILEEYEEIRQEHYESLKERRYLSLQQARRKGFHNDWLSGPRPVTPKFIGTKVFEDYDLRRLVEYIDWKPFFDVWQLRGKYPNRGFPKVFNDKTVGEEAKRVYNDAQNL
;
A
#
# COMPACT_ATOMS: atom_id res chain seq x y z
N THR A 1 -11.56 8.16 -1.91
CA THR A 1 -12.00 9.31 -2.72
C THR A 1 -13.50 9.48 -2.72
N ALA A 2 -14.28 8.48 -3.14
CA ALA A 2 -15.75 8.51 -3.19
C ALA A 2 -16.46 8.98 -1.89
N VAL A 3 -16.02 8.50 -0.72
CA VAL A 3 -16.72 8.78 0.55
C VAL A 3 -16.42 10.16 1.14
N LYS A 4 -15.19 10.65 1.01
CA LYS A 4 -14.69 11.83 1.77
C LYS A 4 -14.26 13.01 0.92
N ILE A 5 -13.84 12.78 -0.33
CA ILE A 5 -13.24 13.81 -1.19
C ILE A 5 -14.27 14.29 -2.21
N ALA A 6 -14.83 13.38 -3.01
CA ALA A 6 -15.80 13.72 -4.05
C ALA A 6 -16.99 14.57 -3.54
N PRO A 7 -17.59 14.30 -2.36
CA PRO A 7 -18.70 15.13 -1.85
C PRO A 7 -18.33 16.55 -1.45
N ARG A 8 -17.04 16.89 -1.44
CA ARG A 8 -16.52 18.20 -1.02
C ARG A 8 -16.10 19.07 -2.21
N TYR A 9 -16.27 18.60 -3.43
CA TYR A 9 -15.89 19.31 -4.64
C TYR A 9 -17.00 19.21 -5.69
N SER A 10 -17.23 20.29 -6.43
CA SER A 10 -18.32 20.37 -7.41
C SER A 10 -17.93 19.90 -8.81
N ALA A 11 -16.64 19.80 -9.11
CA ALA A 11 -16.13 19.29 -10.38
C ALA A 11 -15.71 17.81 -10.26
N PRO A 12 -15.39 17.13 -11.37
CA PRO A 12 -15.02 15.73 -11.36
C PRO A 12 -13.85 15.42 -10.44
N VAL A 13 -14.03 14.44 -9.56
CA VAL A 13 -12.97 13.88 -8.70
C VAL A 13 -12.84 12.41 -9.03
N ILE A 14 -11.72 12.00 -9.64
CA ILE A 14 -11.52 10.62 -10.07
C ILE A 14 -10.28 10.05 -9.37
N HIS A 15 -10.48 8.89 -8.73
CA HIS A 15 -9.40 8.09 -8.15
C HIS A 15 -8.86 7.12 -9.20
N VAL A 16 -7.56 7.22 -9.47
CA VAL A 16 -6.88 6.32 -10.40
C VAL A 16 -5.85 5.48 -9.65
N LEU A 17 -5.87 4.17 -9.89
CA LEU A 17 -5.09 3.19 -9.13
C LEU A 17 -3.59 3.19 -9.46
N ASP A 18 -3.23 3.48 -10.71
CA ASP A 18 -1.85 3.49 -11.19
C ASP A 18 -1.66 4.45 -12.38
N ALA A 19 -0.40 4.69 -12.71
CA ALA A 19 -0.03 5.62 -13.78
C ALA A 19 -0.53 5.18 -15.17
N SER A 20 -0.63 3.87 -15.42
CA SER A 20 -1.07 3.35 -16.73
C SER A 20 -2.54 3.68 -16.99
N LYS A 21 -3.38 3.61 -15.95
CA LYS A 21 -4.80 3.98 -16.02
C LYS A 21 -5.02 5.48 -16.07
N SER A 22 -4.07 6.29 -15.60
CA SER A 22 -4.20 7.74 -15.56
C SER A 22 -4.28 8.35 -16.96
N VAL A 23 -3.56 7.77 -17.93
CA VAL A 23 -3.59 8.23 -19.32
C VAL A 23 -4.97 8.05 -19.94
N VAL A 24 -5.61 6.89 -19.72
CA VAL A 24 -6.94 6.58 -20.26
C VAL A 24 -7.99 7.52 -19.66
N VAL A 25 -7.95 7.71 -18.34
CA VAL A 25 -8.87 8.62 -17.63
C VAL A 25 -8.71 10.06 -18.12
N CYS A 26 -7.48 10.55 -18.25
CA CYS A 26 -7.23 11.89 -18.80
C CYS A 26 -7.73 12.01 -20.24
N SER A 27 -7.55 10.98 -21.07
CA SER A 27 -8.04 10.97 -22.45
C SER A 27 -9.57 11.06 -22.52
N GLN A 28 -10.28 10.30 -21.69
CA GLN A 28 -11.75 10.33 -21.63
C GLN A 28 -12.27 11.70 -21.14
N LEU A 29 -11.59 12.31 -20.17
CA LEU A 29 -11.97 13.64 -19.66
C LEU A 29 -11.70 14.80 -20.64
N LEU A 30 -10.82 14.60 -21.61
CA LEU A 30 -10.49 15.59 -22.64
C LEU A 30 -11.34 15.43 -23.92
N ASP A 31 -12.09 14.34 -24.03
CA ASP A 31 -12.98 14.08 -25.16
C ASP A 31 -14.37 14.65 -24.89
N ASP A 32 -14.73 15.76 -25.55
CA ASP A 32 -16.01 16.44 -25.39
C ASP A 32 -17.24 15.56 -25.71
N SER A 33 -17.06 14.44 -26.44
CA SER A 33 -18.14 13.53 -26.77
C SER A 33 -18.41 12.44 -25.73
N VAL A 34 -17.42 12.12 -24.88
CA VAL A 34 -17.48 11.01 -23.91
C VAL A 34 -17.39 11.50 -22.45
N LYS A 35 -16.86 12.70 -22.23
CA LYS A 35 -16.59 13.25 -20.91
C LYS A 35 -17.81 13.29 -19.99
N ASP A 36 -18.96 13.73 -20.49
CA ASP A 36 -20.16 13.89 -19.66
C ASP A 36 -20.72 12.52 -19.24
N ASP A 37 -20.84 11.57 -20.17
CA ASP A 37 -21.23 10.19 -19.89
C ASP A 37 -20.28 9.52 -18.88
N PHE A 38 -18.97 9.69 -19.07
CA PHE A 38 -17.97 9.15 -18.16
C PHE A 38 -18.04 9.78 -16.76
N PHE A 39 -18.40 11.07 -16.67
CA PHE A 39 -18.57 11.73 -15.38
C PHE A 39 -19.81 11.22 -14.64
N GLU A 40 -20.92 11.01 -15.34
CA GLU A 40 -22.13 10.41 -14.77
C GLU A 40 -21.87 9.00 -14.25
N GLU A 41 -21.18 8.16 -15.03
CA GLU A 41 -20.79 6.79 -14.62
C GLU A 41 -19.98 6.80 -13.32
N ILE A 42 -18.98 7.67 -13.19
CA ILE A 42 -18.15 7.77 -11.97
C ILE A 42 -18.96 8.29 -10.78
N LEU A 43 -19.90 9.21 -11.00
CA LEU A 43 -20.77 9.71 -9.92
C LEU A 43 -21.68 8.61 -9.38
N GLU A 44 -22.26 7.81 -10.27
CA GLU A 44 -23.08 6.64 -9.91
C GLU A 44 -22.25 5.61 -9.13
N GLU A 45 -21.09 5.20 -9.65
CA GLU A 45 -20.18 4.27 -8.97
C GLU A 45 -19.80 4.79 -7.56
N TYR A 46 -19.55 6.10 -7.44
CA TYR A 46 -19.15 6.70 -6.16
C TYR A 46 -20.29 6.84 -5.17
N GLU A 47 -21.53 6.91 -5.64
CA GLU A 47 -22.70 6.86 -4.79
C GLU A 47 -22.93 5.43 -4.27
N GLU A 48 -22.82 4.42 -5.13
CA GLU A 48 -22.90 3.00 -4.74
C GLU A 48 -21.85 2.64 -3.67
N ILE A 49 -20.56 2.92 -3.93
CA ILE A 49 -19.46 2.67 -2.98
C ILE A 49 -19.71 3.37 -1.63
N ARG A 50 -20.32 4.55 -1.66
CA ARG A 50 -20.59 5.34 -0.46
C ARG A 50 -21.74 4.75 0.35
N GLN A 51 -22.81 4.31 -0.32
CA GLN A 51 -23.92 3.62 0.31
C GLN A 51 -23.44 2.32 0.97
N GLU A 52 -22.73 1.47 0.22
CA GLU A 52 -22.13 0.23 0.74
C GLU A 52 -21.22 0.50 1.96
N HIS A 53 -20.39 1.55 1.89
CA HIS A 53 -19.54 1.93 3.00
C HIS A 53 -20.35 2.25 4.27
N TYR A 54 -21.39 3.09 4.16
CA TYR A 54 -22.22 3.47 5.31
C TYR A 54 -23.08 2.32 5.83
N GLU A 55 -23.52 1.41 4.98
CA GLU A 55 -24.20 0.18 5.39
C GLU A 55 -23.27 -0.73 6.18
N SER A 56 -22.05 -0.96 5.68
CA SER A 56 -21.04 -1.78 6.37
C SER A 56 -20.70 -1.25 7.76
N LEU A 57 -20.81 0.07 8.00
CA LEU A 57 -20.56 0.67 9.31
C LEU A 57 -21.64 0.30 10.33
N LYS A 58 -22.89 0.09 9.90
CA LYS A 58 -24.00 -0.31 10.79
C LYS A 58 -23.80 -1.72 11.34
N GLU A 59 -23.14 -2.58 10.58
CA GLU A 59 -22.86 -3.97 10.99
C GLU A 59 -21.71 -4.09 12.00
N ARG A 60 -20.83 -3.08 12.06
CA ARG A 60 -19.65 -3.13 12.93
C ARG A 60 -20.02 -3.00 14.40
N ARG A 61 -19.84 -4.10 15.14
CA ARG A 61 -19.98 -4.12 16.59
C ARG A 61 -18.65 -3.82 17.24
N TYR A 62 -18.59 -2.69 17.93
CA TYR A 62 -17.43 -2.30 18.73
C TYR A 62 -17.68 -2.59 20.21
N LEU A 63 -16.61 -3.00 20.91
CA LEU A 63 -16.62 -3.03 22.37
C LEU A 63 -16.46 -1.60 22.90
N SER A 64 -17.01 -1.32 24.08
CA SER A 64 -16.67 -0.08 24.77
C SER A 64 -15.19 -0.07 25.11
N LEU A 65 -14.61 1.12 25.25
CA LEU A 65 -13.20 1.27 25.64
C LEU A 65 -12.87 0.49 26.92
N GLN A 66 -13.80 0.48 27.88
CA GLN A 66 -13.66 -0.25 29.12
C GLN A 66 -13.63 -1.77 28.89
N GLN A 67 -14.53 -2.29 28.05
CA GLN A 67 -14.58 -3.73 27.71
C GLN A 67 -13.33 -4.16 26.94
N ALA A 68 -12.86 -3.35 25.99
CA ALA A 68 -11.64 -3.61 25.24
C ALA A 68 -10.41 -3.66 26.16
N ARG A 69 -10.28 -2.71 27.10
CA ARG A 69 -9.20 -2.72 28.11
C ARG A 69 -9.25 -3.96 29.00
N ARG A 70 -10.45 -4.38 29.43
CA ARG A 70 -10.64 -5.63 30.21
C ARG A 70 -10.32 -6.89 29.40
N LYS A 71 -10.38 -6.84 28.08
CA LYS A 71 -10.03 -7.94 27.17
C LYS A 71 -8.64 -7.74 26.53
N GLY A 72 -7.81 -6.86 27.08
CA GLY A 72 -6.46 -6.64 26.59
C GLY A 72 -5.61 -7.92 26.63
N PHE A 73 -4.38 -7.85 26.13
CA PHE A 73 -3.45 -8.96 26.24
C PHE A 73 -3.12 -9.21 27.72
N HIS A 74 -3.47 -10.39 28.22
CA HIS A 74 -3.16 -10.83 29.59
C HIS A 74 -1.91 -11.70 29.55
N ASN A 75 -0.81 -11.16 30.06
CA ASN A 75 0.43 -11.89 30.25
C ASN A 75 0.61 -12.21 31.74
N ASP A 76 1.09 -13.41 32.05
CA ASP A 76 1.51 -13.72 33.41
C ASP A 76 2.92 -13.17 33.65
N TRP A 77 2.97 -12.00 34.26
CA TRP A 77 4.23 -11.31 34.59
C TRP A 77 5.00 -11.98 35.73
N LEU A 78 4.37 -12.86 36.51
CA LEU A 78 4.98 -13.53 37.66
C LEU A 78 5.68 -14.83 37.25
N SER A 79 5.05 -15.63 36.38
CA SER A 79 5.62 -16.90 35.91
C SER A 79 6.37 -16.79 34.57
N GLY A 80 6.10 -15.73 33.80
CA GLY A 80 6.72 -15.50 32.50
C GLY A 80 8.21 -15.17 32.57
N PRO A 81 8.93 -15.28 31.44
CA PRO A 81 10.31 -14.86 31.36
C PRO A 81 10.42 -13.36 31.68
N ARG A 82 11.43 -13.01 32.49
CA ARG A 82 11.69 -11.61 32.82
C ARG A 82 12.05 -10.84 31.54
N PRO A 83 11.56 -9.61 31.36
CA PRO A 83 11.97 -8.75 30.25
C PRO A 83 13.50 -8.60 30.22
N VAL A 84 14.08 -8.70 29.02
CA VAL A 84 15.52 -8.55 28.84
C VAL A 84 15.89 -7.07 29.03
N THR A 85 16.80 -6.80 29.97
CA THR A 85 17.31 -5.44 30.17
C THR A 85 18.11 -5.00 28.95
N PRO A 86 17.82 -3.83 28.35
CA PRO A 86 18.63 -3.28 27.27
C PRO A 86 20.10 -3.08 27.70
N LYS A 87 21.02 -3.18 26.74
CA LYS A 87 22.46 -2.99 26.99
C LYS A 87 22.82 -1.56 27.44
N PHE A 88 21.97 -0.58 27.12
CA PHE A 88 22.12 0.82 27.54
C PHE A 88 20.73 1.45 27.67
N ILE A 89 20.63 2.52 28.47
CA ILE A 89 19.42 3.33 28.64
C ILE A 89 19.72 4.75 28.15
N GLY A 90 18.77 5.37 27.47
CA GLY A 90 18.95 6.67 26.81
C GLY A 90 19.09 6.53 25.29
N THR A 91 19.57 7.58 24.64
CA THR A 91 19.71 7.64 23.18
C THR A 91 21.11 7.28 22.74
N LYS A 92 21.22 6.47 21.69
CA LYS A 92 22.47 6.23 20.97
C LYS A 92 22.32 6.73 19.54
N VAL A 93 23.11 7.73 19.18
CA VAL A 93 23.11 8.31 17.83
C VAL A 93 24.13 7.56 16.97
N PHE A 94 23.75 7.29 15.73
CA PHE A 94 24.64 6.82 14.68
C PHE A 94 24.75 7.95 13.66
N GLU A 95 25.80 8.77 13.76
CA GLU A 95 26.05 9.90 12.84
C GLU A 95 26.33 9.42 11.41
N ASP A 96 26.85 8.20 11.28
CA ASP A 96 27.11 7.53 10.01
C ASP A 96 26.88 6.01 10.16
N TYR A 97 26.64 5.34 9.04
CA TYR A 97 26.41 3.89 8.98
C TYR A 97 26.92 3.32 7.65
N ASP A 98 27.55 2.14 7.72
CA ASP A 98 28.08 1.48 6.52
C ASP A 98 26.95 0.95 5.64
N LEU A 99 26.62 1.70 4.59
CA LEU A 99 25.54 1.34 3.65
C LEU A 99 25.79 -0.01 2.97
N ARG A 100 27.05 -0.40 2.76
CA ARG A 100 27.38 -1.70 2.14
C ARG A 100 26.87 -2.87 2.96
N ARG A 101 26.84 -2.73 4.30
CA ARG A 101 26.23 -3.74 5.18
C ARG A 101 24.71 -3.77 5.08
N LEU A 102 24.07 -2.63 4.79
CA LEU A 102 22.62 -2.55 4.67
C LEU A 102 22.10 -3.19 3.38
N VAL A 103 22.91 -3.25 2.32
CA VAL A 103 22.52 -3.85 1.04
C VAL A 103 22.04 -5.30 1.21
N GLU A 104 22.68 -6.08 2.10
CA GLU A 104 22.29 -7.46 2.40
C GLU A 104 20.93 -7.58 3.11
N TYR A 105 20.44 -6.50 3.70
CA TYR A 105 19.17 -6.43 4.43
C TYR A 105 18.05 -5.78 3.61
N ILE A 106 18.31 -5.39 2.35
CA ILE A 106 17.28 -4.82 1.48
C ILE A 106 16.26 -5.92 1.12
N ASP A 107 14.99 -5.68 1.47
CA ASP A 107 13.87 -6.38 0.83
C ASP A 107 13.64 -5.77 -0.55
N TRP A 108 13.99 -6.52 -1.59
CA TRP A 108 13.86 -6.08 -2.98
C TRP A 108 12.43 -6.17 -3.51
N LYS A 109 11.48 -6.79 -2.79
CA LYS A 109 10.11 -6.90 -3.27
C LYS A 109 9.43 -5.53 -3.44
N PRO A 110 9.43 -4.61 -2.45
CA PRO A 110 8.93 -3.25 -2.65
C PRO A 110 9.60 -2.50 -3.80
N PHE A 111 10.90 -2.73 -4.04
CA PHE A 111 11.61 -2.14 -5.18
C PHE A 111 10.98 -2.56 -6.52
N PHE A 112 10.75 -3.86 -6.74
CA PHE A 112 10.09 -4.33 -7.97
C PHE A 112 8.62 -3.91 -8.07
N ASP A 113 7.91 -3.78 -6.94
CA ASP A 113 6.54 -3.28 -6.92
C ASP A 113 6.47 -1.82 -7.39
N VAL A 114 7.44 -0.97 -7.00
CA VAL A 114 7.57 0.42 -7.47
C VAL A 114 7.79 0.46 -8.99
N TRP A 115 8.65 -0.42 -9.51
CA TRP A 115 8.89 -0.56 -10.96
C TRP A 115 7.74 -1.25 -11.71
N GLN A 116 6.65 -1.63 -11.04
CA GLN A 116 5.52 -2.37 -11.60
C GLN A 116 5.90 -3.69 -12.29
N LEU A 117 7.05 -4.29 -11.93
CA LEU A 117 7.52 -5.56 -12.46
C LEU A 117 6.86 -6.72 -11.72
N ARG A 118 5.56 -6.89 -11.95
CA ARG A 118 4.74 -7.92 -11.31
C ARG A 118 4.81 -9.22 -12.11
N GLY A 119 5.59 -10.19 -11.63
CA GLY A 119 5.59 -11.54 -12.21
C GLY A 119 4.22 -12.22 -12.18
N LYS A 120 4.00 -13.16 -13.11
CA LYS A 120 2.85 -14.06 -13.11
C LYS A 120 2.99 -15.00 -11.90
N TYR A 121 1.94 -15.12 -11.07
CA TYR A 121 1.94 -16.04 -9.91
C TYR A 121 2.44 -17.44 -10.33
N PRO A 122 3.43 -18.08 -9.66
CA PRO A 122 3.93 -17.92 -8.28
C PRO A 122 5.31 -17.22 -8.13
N ASN A 123 5.79 -16.47 -9.12
CA ASN A 123 7.13 -15.83 -9.11
C ASN A 123 7.13 -14.39 -8.54
N ARG A 124 6.23 -14.07 -7.61
CA ARG A 124 5.97 -12.69 -7.16
C ARG A 124 6.96 -12.09 -6.15
N GLY A 125 7.92 -12.86 -5.65
CA GLY A 125 8.89 -12.39 -4.66
C GLY A 125 10.30 -12.48 -5.18
N PHE A 126 11.17 -11.56 -4.78
CA PHE A 126 12.60 -11.74 -4.92
C PHE A 126 13.03 -13.03 -4.18
N PRO A 127 13.92 -13.86 -4.75
CA PRO A 127 14.58 -13.74 -6.05
C PRO A 127 13.82 -14.39 -7.23
N LYS A 128 12.62 -14.96 -7.01
CA LYS A 128 11.86 -15.72 -8.03
C LYS A 128 11.39 -14.86 -9.21
N VAL A 129 11.24 -13.54 -9.04
CA VAL A 129 10.85 -12.60 -10.10
C VAL A 129 11.80 -12.64 -11.30
N PHE A 130 13.08 -12.96 -11.09
CA PHE A 130 14.07 -13.09 -12.16
C PHE A 130 13.82 -14.26 -13.12
N ASN A 131 13.03 -15.24 -12.70
CA ASN A 131 12.67 -16.41 -13.51
C ASN A 131 11.28 -16.27 -14.13
N ASP A 132 10.67 -15.10 -14.03
CA ASP A 132 9.41 -14.82 -14.69
C ASP A 132 9.61 -14.70 -16.21
N LYS A 133 8.77 -15.40 -16.98
CA LYS A 133 8.87 -15.42 -18.45
C LYS A 133 8.54 -14.08 -19.10
N THR A 134 7.81 -13.21 -18.41
CA THR A 134 7.32 -11.94 -18.94
C THR A 134 8.13 -10.75 -18.46
N VAL A 135 8.51 -10.74 -17.17
CA VAL A 135 9.18 -9.58 -16.55
C VAL A 135 10.58 -9.89 -16.01
N GLY A 136 11.06 -11.14 -16.12
CA GLY A 136 12.31 -11.57 -15.48
C GLY A 136 13.56 -10.90 -16.03
N GLU A 137 13.65 -10.72 -17.35
CA GLU A 137 14.76 -10.02 -18.01
C GLU A 137 14.83 -8.55 -17.55
N GLU A 138 13.68 -7.86 -17.57
CA GLU A 138 13.56 -6.49 -17.09
C GLU A 138 13.88 -6.36 -15.60
N ALA A 139 13.41 -7.31 -14.77
CA ALA A 139 13.71 -7.36 -13.34
C ALA A 139 15.21 -7.52 -13.07
N LYS A 140 15.91 -8.38 -13.83
CA LYS A 140 17.37 -8.50 -13.73
C LYS A 140 18.07 -7.21 -14.13
N ARG A 141 17.62 -6.57 -15.21
CA ARG A 141 18.20 -5.30 -15.69
C ARG A 141 18.11 -4.22 -14.62
N VAL A 142 16.90 -3.91 -14.13
CA VAL A 142 16.73 -2.84 -13.12
C VAL A 142 17.41 -3.17 -11.79
N TYR A 143 17.52 -4.46 -11.43
CA TYR A 143 18.28 -4.89 -10.26
C TYR A 143 19.77 -4.63 -10.43
N ASN A 144 20.34 -5.01 -11.57
CA ASN A 144 21.76 -4.78 -11.85
C ASN A 144 22.06 -3.28 -11.91
N ASP A 145 21.20 -2.49 -12.54
CA ASP A 145 21.33 -1.03 -12.57
C ASP A 145 21.30 -0.46 -11.16
N ALA A 146 20.39 -0.92 -10.30
CA ALA A 146 20.32 -0.49 -8.90
C ALA A 146 21.54 -0.90 -8.07
N GLN A 147 22.18 -2.02 -8.37
CA GLN A 147 23.41 -2.47 -7.70
C GLN A 147 24.67 -1.71 -8.18
N ASN A 148 24.61 -1.12 -9.38
CA ASN A 148 25.72 -0.38 -9.98
C ASN A 148 25.68 1.13 -9.69
N LEU A 149 24.60 1.63 -9.08
CA LEU A 149 24.45 3.00 -8.59
C LEU A 149 25.19 3.21 -7.26
#